data_AF-A0A6P4DRZ8-F1
#
_entry.id   AF-A0A6P4DRZ8-F1
#
_cell.length_a   1.000
_cell.length_b   1.000
_cell.length_c   1.000
_cell.angle_alpha   90.00
_cell.angle_beta   90.00
_cell.angle_gamma   90.00
#
_symmetry.space_group_name_H-M   'P 1'
#
loop_
_entity.id
_entity.type
_entity.pdbx_description
1 polymer ?
#
loop_
_entity_poly.entity_id
_entity_poly.type
_entity_poly.pdbx_seq_one_letter_code
_entity_poly.pdbx_strand_id
1 'polypeptide(L)'
;MVPPRIELFGWFVLIGRVNTKERLSRLGVIRLSDTLCVLCKKEIESVEHLFLLCEYTWQVWCRWLRSFGEVWSMPGTIRELFERWTGRHKRKQEQKKWLPGFFAVIWNVWMERNARIFQNQETGVDFIIRKTLLSYNEWTKREAVGG
;
A
#
# COMPACT_ATOMS: atom_id res chain seq x y z
N MET A 1 -7.01 15.71 -4.43
CA MET A 1 -7.78 14.71 -3.69
C MET A 1 -7.37 13.31 -4.13
N VAL A 2 -7.39 12.34 -3.21
CA VAL A 2 -7.23 10.91 -3.53
C VAL A 2 -8.46 10.46 -4.33
N PRO A 3 -8.30 9.69 -5.43
CA PRO A 3 -9.46 9.19 -6.17
C PRO A 3 -10.37 8.30 -5.29
N PRO A 4 -11.71 8.45 -5.33
CA PRO A 4 -12.63 7.69 -4.47
C PRO A 4 -12.49 6.17 -4.59
N ARG A 5 -12.18 5.65 -5.79
CA ARG A 5 -11.91 4.23 -6.00
C ARG A 5 -10.71 3.71 -5.19
N ILE A 6 -9.71 4.56 -4.98
CA ILE A 6 -8.48 4.21 -4.26
C ILE A 6 -8.74 4.28 -2.75
N GLU A 7 -9.51 5.26 -2.29
CA GLU A 7 -9.94 5.32 -0.89
C GLU A 7 -10.78 4.09 -0.52
N LEU A 8 -11.77 3.74 -1.35
CA LEU A 8 -12.60 2.54 -1.16
C LEU A 8 -11.75 1.26 -1.16
N PHE A 9 -10.77 1.17 -2.07
CA PHE A 9 -9.81 0.06 -2.05
C PHE A 9 -9.03 0.00 -0.74
N GLY A 10 -8.51 1.14 -0.25
CA GLY A 10 -7.79 1.18 1.02
C GLY A 10 -8.68 0.79 2.20
N TRP A 11 -9.96 1.15 2.19
CA TRP A 11 -10.92 0.64 3.18
C TRP A 11 -11.03 -0.88 3.14
N PHE A 12 -11.12 -1.50 1.96
CA PHE A 12 -11.11 -2.96 1.84
C PHE A 12 -9.81 -3.59 2.33
N VAL A 13 -8.66 -2.94 2.14
CA VAL A 13 -7.39 -3.38 2.74
C VAL A 13 -7.49 -3.37 4.26
N LEU A 14 -7.96 -2.27 4.86
CA LEU A 14 -8.05 -2.10 6.31
C LEU A 14 -8.98 -3.13 6.99
N ILE A 15 -10.04 -3.57 6.32
CA ILE A 15 -10.97 -4.60 6.82
C ILE A 15 -10.62 -6.02 6.35
N GLY A 16 -9.50 -6.20 5.66
CA GLY A 16 -9.04 -7.51 5.20
C GLY A 16 -9.89 -8.16 4.10
N ARG A 17 -10.60 -7.38 3.29
CA ARG A 17 -11.54 -7.85 2.25
C ARG A 17 -11.03 -7.69 0.82
N VAL A 18 -9.71 -7.66 0.63
CA VAL A 18 -9.08 -7.67 -0.70
C VAL A 18 -8.70 -9.08 -1.13
N ASN A 19 -8.57 -9.30 -2.44
CA ASN A 19 -8.33 -10.62 -3.03
C ASN A 19 -6.84 -11.04 -2.96
N THR A 20 -6.34 -11.21 -1.74
CA THR A 20 -5.04 -11.83 -1.51
C THR A 20 -5.09 -13.33 -1.86
N LYS A 21 -3.95 -13.91 -2.21
CA LYS A 21 -3.90 -15.35 -2.55
C LYS A 21 -4.34 -16.24 -1.38
N GLU A 22 -4.01 -15.89 -0.14
CA GLU A 22 -4.51 -16.61 1.04
C GLU A 22 -6.06 -16.64 1.06
N ARG A 23 -6.70 -15.49 0.85
CA ARG A 23 -8.16 -15.39 0.82
C ARG A 23 -8.76 -16.18 -0.35
N LEU A 24 -8.15 -16.10 -1.53
CA LEU A 24 -8.60 -16.83 -2.71
C LEU A 24 -8.49 -18.35 -2.52
N SER A 25 -7.43 -18.83 -1.86
CA SER A 25 -7.25 -20.25 -1.52
C SER A 25 -8.34 -20.72 -0.55
N ARG A 26 -8.65 -19.93 0.49
CA ARG A 26 -9.76 -20.23 1.42
C ARG A 26 -11.14 -20.29 0.76
N LEU A 27 -11.31 -19.59 -0.36
CA LEU A 27 -12.54 -19.62 -1.16
C LEU A 27 -12.54 -20.73 -2.24
N GLY A 28 -11.48 -21.54 -2.31
CA GLY A 28 -11.35 -22.61 -3.31
C GLY A 28 -11.04 -22.12 -4.74
N VAL A 29 -10.65 -20.85 -4.90
CA VAL A 29 -10.37 -20.26 -6.22
C VAL A 29 -8.97 -20.64 -6.72
N ILE A 30 -8.00 -20.81 -5.82
CA ILE A 30 -6.63 -21.24 -6.13
C ILE A 30 -6.20 -22.35 -5.18
N ARG A 31 -5.12 -23.07 -5.50
CA ARG A 31 -4.56 -24.11 -4.62
C ARG A 31 -3.76 -23.51 -3.48
N LEU A 32 -3.65 -24.25 -2.37
CA LEU A 32 -2.79 -23.88 -1.25
C LEU A 32 -1.31 -23.71 -1.65
N SER A 33 -0.85 -24.48 -2.64
CA SER A 33 0.50 -24.36 -3.20
C SER A 33 0.77 -23.01 -3.88
N ASP A 34 -0.28 -22.29 -4.28
CA ASP A 34 -0.17 -21.09 -5.11
C ASP A 34 -0.26 -19.80 -4.28
N THR A 35 -0.24 -19.92 -2.94
CA THR A 35 -0.45 -18.80 -2.01
C THR A 35 0.77 -17.92 -1.77
N LEU A 36 1.95 -18.31 -2.26
CA LEU A 36 3.17 -17.51 -2.11
C LEU A 36 2.98 -16.11 -2.71
N CYS A 37 3.41 -15.11 -1.96
CA CYS A 37 3.43 -13.70 -2.32
C CYS A 37 4.26 -13.50 -3.59
N VAL A 38 3.66 -12.90 -4.61
CA VAL A 38 4.34 -12.68 -5.91
C VAL A 38 5.40 -11.58 -5.84
N LEU A 39 5.39 -10.76 -4.79
CA LEU A 39 6.37 -9.69 -4.59
C LEU A 39 7.71 -10.23 -4.05
N CYS A 40 7.67 -11.02 -2.98
CA CYS A 40 8.89 -11.56 -2.34
C CYS A 40 9.17 -13.03 -2.66
N LYS A 41 8.15 -13.79 -3.07
CA LYS A 41 8.21 -15.25 -3.36
C LYS A 41 8.67 -16.09 -2.16
N LYS A 42 8.52 -15.59 -0.93
CA LYS A 42 9.03 -16.21 0.31
C LYS A 42 7.94 -16.66 1.29
N GLU A 43 6.87 -15.87 1.42
CA GLU A 43 5.83 -16.05 2.43
C GLU A 43 4.44 -16.09 1.80
N ILE A 44 3.45 -16.57 2.55
CA ILE A 44 2.04 -16.55 2.14
C ILE A 44 1.55 -15.11 1.95
N GLU A 45 0.85 -14.85 0.84
CA GLU A 45 0.22 -13.56 0.57
C GLU A 45 -1.06 -13.38 1.40
N SER A 46 -0.90 -12.91 2.64
CA SER A 46 -1.96 -12.30 3.44
C SER A 46 -2.04 -10.79 3.21
N VAL A 47 -3.02 -10.11 3.79
CA VAL A 47 -3.16 -8.64 3.68
C VAL A 47 -1.99 -7.94 4.36
N GLU A 48 -1.68 -8.37 5.57
CA GLU A 48 -0.60 -7.88 6.42
C GLU A 48 0.75 -8.14 5.75
N HIS A 49 0.93 -9.33 5.19
CA HIS A 49 2.13 -9.60 4.41
C HIS A 49 2.23 -8.68 3.20
N LEU A 50 1.22 -8.67 2.32
CA LEU A 50 1.27 -7.92 1.06
C LEU A 50 1.51 -6.41 1.26
N PHE A 51 0.82 -5.80 2.22
CA PHE A 51 0.82 -4.35 2.39
C PHE A 51 1.78 -3.83 3.47
N LEU A 52 2.39 -4.70 4.29
CA LEU A 52 3.25 -4.27 5.38
C LEU A 52 4.53 -5.11 5.54
N LEU A 53 4.39 -6.43 5.75
CA LEU A 53 5.50 -7.29 6.18
C LEU A 53 6.35 -7.81 5.03
N CYS A 54 5.86 -7.77 3.80
CA CYS A 54 6.60 -8.17 2.61
C CYS A 54 7.87 -7.31 2.47
N GLU A 55 9.03 -7.94 2.30
CA GLU A 55 10.31 -7.22 2.18
C GLU A 55 10.31 -6.17 1.06
N TYR A 56 9.61 -6.45 -0.04
CA TYR A 56 9.46 -5.53 -1.16
C TYR A 56 8.67 -4.30 -0.74
N THR A 57 7.48 -4.52 -0.16
CA THR A 57 6.59 -3.47 0.33
C THR A 57 7.21 -2.66 1.46
N TRP A 58 7.92 -3.33 2.37
CA TRP A 58 8.63 -2.69 3.48
C TRP A 58 9.70 -1.72 2.98
N GLN A 59 10.47 -2.09 1.96
CA GLN A 59 11.42 -1.19 1.33
C GLN A 59 10.73 0.02 0.67
N VAL A 60 9.56 -0.18 0.05
CA VAL A 60 8.76 0.93 -0.51
C VAL A 60 8.37 1.91 0.61
N TRP A 61 7.81 1.42 1.73
CA TRP A 61 7.48 2.26 2.88
C TRP A 61 8.69 3.03 3.40
N CYS A 62 9.81 2.33 3.66
CA CYS A 62 11.03 2.94 4.18
C CYS A 62 11.56 4.05 3.27
N ARG A 63 11.66 3.80 1.96
CA ARG A 63 12.20 4.80 1.01
C ARG A 63 11.22 5.96 0.76
N TRP A 64 9.91 5.69 0.76
CA TRP A 64 8.90 6.75 0.67
C TRP A 64 8.98 7.68 1.89
N LEU A 65 9.06 7.14 3.10
CA LEU A 65 9.17 7.93 4.35
C LEU A 65 10.45 8.74 4.42
N ARG A 66 11.58 8.15 4.00
CA ARG A 66 12.87 8.85 3.90
C ARG A 66 12.81 10.04 2.94
N SER A 67 11.98 9.99 1.90
CA SER A 67 11.77 11.12 0.98
C SER A 67 11.11 12.32 1.64
N PHE A 68 10.49 12.14 2.82
CA PHE A 68 9.91 13.20 3.65
C PHE A 68 10.70 13.45 4.95
N GLY A 69 11.92 12.89 5.07
CA GLY A 69 12.77 13.06 6.26
C GLY A 69 12.33 12.22 7.47
N GLU A 70 11.40 11.28 7.29
CA GLU A 70 10.91 10.43 8.37
C GLU A 70 11.62 9.07 8.39
N VAL A 71 11.84 8.56 9.60
CA VAL A 71 12.33 7.20 9.84
C VAL A 71 11.25 6.43 10.59
N TRP A 72 11.11 5.15 10.27
CA TRP A 72 9.91 4.40 10.59
C TRP A 72 10.22 3.09 11.30
N SER A 73 9.48 2.82 12.39
CA SER A 73 9.40 1.53 13.07
C SER A 73 8.11 0.79 12.71
N MET A 74 8.23 -0.47 12.33
CA MET A 74 7.11 -1.29 11.81
C MET A 74 5.98 -1.38 12.85
N PRO A 75 4.72 -1.03 12.51
CA PRO A 75 3.56 -1.32 13.35
C PRO A 75 3.22 -2.81 13.29
N GLY A 76 2.38 -3.31 14.20
CA GLY A 76 1.96 -4.70 14.22
C GLY A 76 0.99 -5.05 13.08
N THR A 77 0.14 -4.10 12.67
CA THR A 77 -0.85 -4.31 11.60
C THR A 77 -0.98 -3.12 10.64
N ILE A 78 -1.58 -3.35 9.46
CA ILE A 78 -1.88 -2.29 8.49
C ILE A 78 -2.91 -1.28 9.03
N ARG A 79 -3.79 -1.72 9.92
CA ARG A 79 -4.74 -0.87 10.64
C ARG A 79 -4.04 0.05 11.61
N GLU A 80 -3.15 -0.50 12.44
CA GLU A 80 -2.33 0.30 13.36
C GLU A 80 -1.45 1.30 12.59
N LEU A 81 -0.93 0.92 11.42
CA LEU A 81 -0.23 1.85 10.53
C LEU A 81 -1.12 3.06 10.20
N PHE A 82 -2.33 2.79 9.70
CA PHE A 82 -3.28 3.81 9.30
C PHE A 82 -3.71 4.70 10.48
N GLU A 83 -4.05 4.10 11.62
CA GLU A 83 -4.43 4.80 12.85
C GLU A 83 -3.28 5.66 13.38
N ARG A 84 -2.03 5.18 13.30
CA ARG A 84 -0.86 5.99 13.66
C ARG A 84 -0.67 7.16 12.69
N TRP A 85 -0.89 7.00 11.39
CA TRP A 85 -0.73 8.08 10.41
C TRP A 85 -1.84 9.12 10.49
N THR A 86 -3.04 8.69 10.84
CA THR A 86 -4.20 9.58 10.99
C THR A 86 -4.27 10.20 12.39
N GLY A 87 -3.87 9.46 13.42
CA GLY A 87 -3.95 9.84 14.84
C GLY A 87 -2.70 10.55 15.39
N ARG A 88 -1.50 10.32 14.85
CA ARG A 88 -0.26 11.05 15.25
C ARG A 88 -0.35 12.54 14.96
N HIS A 89 -1.19 12.92 14.01
CA HIS A 89 -1.32 14.28 13.52
C HIS A 89 -2.59 14.91 14.08
N LYS A 90 -2.46 15.60 15.22
CA LYS A 90 -3.59 16.32 15.86
C LYS A 90 -4.11 17.49 15.01
N ARG A 91 -3.29 17.97 14.07
CA ARG A 91 -3.65 19.05 13.14
C ARG A 91 -4.21 18.46 11.85
N LYS A 92 -5.42 18.90 11.45
CA LYS A 92 -6.08 18.52 10.19
C LYS A 92 -5.15 18.65 8.97
N GLN A 93 -4.26 19.64 8.98
CA GLN A 93 -3.34 19.92 7.88
C GLN A 93 -2.23 18.87 7.72
N GLU A 94 -1.80 18.25 8.81
CA GLU A 94 -0.81 17.16 8.77
C GLU A 94 -1.48 15.85 8.35
N GLN A 95 -2.72 15.59 8.78
CA GLN A 95 -3.50 14.43 8.29
C GLN A 95 -3.70 14.48 6.77
N LYS A 96 -3.94 15.68 6.22
CA LYS A 96 -4.03 15.91 4.76
C LYS A 96 -2.74 15.58 4.01
N LYS A 97 -1.59 15.56 4.68
CA LYS A 97 -0.31 15.16 4.10
C LYS A 97 -0.14 13.64 4.13
N TRP A 98 -0.39 12.99 5.25
CA TRP A 98 -0.03 11.58 5.40
C TRP A 98 -1.07 10.62 4.80
N LEU A 99 -2.35 10.99 4.82
CA LEU A 99 -3.42 10.15 4.32
C LEU A 99 -3.27 9.84 2.81
N PRO A 100 -3.02 10.82 1.91
CA PRO A 100 -2.73 10.52 0.50
C PRO A 100 -1.49 9.65 0.31
N GLY A 101 -0.48 9.82 1.17
CA GLY A 101 0.74 9.01 1.14
C GLY A 101 0.47 7.53 1.43
N PHE A 102 -0.33 7.26 2.45
CA PHE A 102 -0.75 5.90 2.79
C PHE A 102 -1.46 5.23 1.61
N PHE A 103 -2.46 5.90 1.05
CA PHE A 103 -3.21 5.40 -0.10
C PHE A 103 -2.33 5.22 -1.34
N ALA A 104 -1.34 6.09 -1.54
CA ALA A 104 -0.45 6.03 -2.69
C ALA A 104 0.42 4.77 -2.64
N VAL A 105 0.97 4.44 -1.47
CA VAL A 105 1.82 3.25 -1.32
C VAL A 105 1.00 1.99 -1.51
N ILE A 106 -0.11 1.81 -0.77
CA ILE A 106 -0.90 0.58 -0.85
C ILE A 106 -1.46 0.36 -2.27
N TRP A 107 -1.87 1.43 -2.95
CA TRP A 107 -2.40 1.34 -4.30
C TRP A 107 -1.32 0.91 -5.29
N ASN A 108 -0.15 1.52 -5.26
CA ASN A 108 0.92 1.17 -6.21
C ASN A 108 1.51 -0.22 -5.94
N VAL A 109 1.56 -0.66 -4.68
CA VAL A 109 1.90 -2.05 -4.32
C VAL A 109 0.86 -3.03 -4.88
N TRP A 110 -0.43 -2.72 -4.76
CA TRP A 110 -1.50 -3.56 -5.33
C TRP A 110 -1.41 -3.65 -6.86
N MET A 111 -1.15 -2.51 -7.52
CA MET A 111 -0.99 -2.46 -8.97
C MET A 111 0.23 -3.26 -9.44
N GLU A 112 1.37 -3.17 -8.74
CA GLU A 112 2.55 -3.99 -9.00
C GLU A 112 2.25 -5.49 -8.84
N ARG A 113 1.59 -5.87 -7.73
CA ARG A 113 1.17 -7.25 -7.47
C ARG A 113 0.30 -7.79 -8.61
N ASN A 114 -0.65 -7.00 -9.09
CA ASN A 114 -1.51 -7.41 -10.19
C ASN A 114 -0.78 -7.47 -11.54
N ALA A 115 0.16 -6.54 -11.80
CA ALA A 115 0.98 -6.58 -13.01
C ALA A 115 1.83 -7.87 -13.06
N ARG A 116 2.41 -8.29 -11.94
CA ARG A 116 3.16 -9.56 -11.86
C ARG A 116 2.28 -10.78 -12.17
N ILE A 117 1.03 -10.78 -11.71
CA ILE A 117 0.11 -11.92 -11.89
C ILE A 117 -0.48 -11.97 -13.30
N PHE A 118 -0.95 -10.83 -13.82
CA PHE A 118 -1.78 -10.81 -15.03
C PHE A 118 -1.02 -10.34 -16.28
N GLN A 119 0.14 -9.71 -16.11
CA GLN A 119 0.91 -9.11 -17.21
C GLN A 119 2.34 -9.66 -17.27
N ASN A 120 2.72 -10.55 -16.34
CA ASN A 120 4.08 -11.08 -16.20
C ASN A 120 5.15 -9.98 -16.18
N GLN A 121 4.81 -8.81 -15.61
CA GLN A 121 5.71 -7.67 -15.50
C GLN A 121 6.14 -7.51 -14.04
N GLU A 122 7.45 -7.53 -13.80
CA GLU A 122 8.06 -7.35 -12.49
C GLU A 122 8.93 -6.09 -12.49
N THR A 123 8.65 -5.16 -11.56
CA THR A 123 9.43 -3.92 -11.42
C THR A 123 10.13 -3.83 -10.07
N GLY A 124 11.27 -3.14 -10.05
CA GLY A 124 12.03 -2.90 -8.83
C GLY A 124 11.40 -1.85 -7.91
N VAL A 125 11.79 -1.88 -6.64
CA VAL A 125 11.32 -0.96 -5.59
C VAL A 125 11.43 0.51 -6.00
N ASP A 126 12.50 0.91 -6.69
CA ASP A 126 12.72 2.30 -7.13
C ASP A 126 11.68 2.79 -8.15
N PHE A 127 11.14 1.89 -8.96
CA PHE A 127 10.07 2.23 -9.90
C PHE A 127 8.76 2.50 -9.15
N ILE A 128 8.43 1.65 -8.18
CA ILE A 128 7.22 1.81 -7.37
C ILE A 128 7.27 3.07 -6.51
N ILE A 129 8.42 3.42 -5.94
CA ILE A 129 8.56 4.67 -5.19
C ILE A 129 8.32 5.88 -6.08
N ARG A 130 8.87 5.91 -7.30
CA ARG A 130 8.61 6.99 -8.26
C ARG A 130 7.11 7.10 -8.56
N LYS A 131 6.43 5.98 -8.84
CA LYS A 131 4.98 5.98 -9.05
C LYS A 131 4.19 6.47 -7.84
N THR A 132 4.57 6.04 -6.64
CA THR A 132 3.96 6.47 -5.38
C THR A 132 4.11 7.97 -5.16
N LEU A 133 5.31 8.52 -5.35
CA LEU A 133 5.56 9.96 -5.22
C LEU A 133 4.80 10.78 -6.26
N LEU A 134 4.71 10.29 -7.50
CA LEU A 134 3.89 10.92 -8.55
C LEU A 134 2.41 10.94 -8.17
N SER A 135 1.87 9.79 -7.75
CA SER A 135 0.48 9.66 -7.29
C SER A 135 0.21 10.63 -6.13
N TYR A 136 1.09 10.63 -5.14
CA TYR A 136 1.01 11.52 -3.98
C TYR A 136 1.00 13.01 -4.39
N ASN A 137 1.91 13.43 -5.28
CA ASN A 137 1.99 14.81 -5.75
C ASN A 137 0.75 15.22 -6.55
N GLU A 138 0.22 14.34 -7.40
CA GLU A 138 -1.02 14.58 -8.14
C GLU A 138 -2.21 14.79 -7.19
N TRP A 139 -2.32 13.94 -6.17
CA TRP A 139 -3.45 13.98 -5.24
C TRP A 139 -3.35 15.13 -4.26
N THR A 140 -2.16 15.57 -3.89
CA THR A 140 -2.01 16.75 -3.02
C THR A 140 -2.15 18.07 -3.78
N LYS A 141 -1.65 18.18 -5.02
CA LYS A 141 -1.77 19.39 -5.85
C LYS A 141 -3.21 19.71 -6.26
N ARG A 142 -4.02 18.70 -6.59
CA ARG A 142 -5.43 18.90 -6.98
C ARG A 142 -6.30 19.49 -5.87
N GLU A 143 -5.85 19.47 -4.61
CA GLU A 143 -6.57 20.11 -3.51
C GLU A 143 -6.25 21.61 -3.37
N ALA A 144 -5.08 22.05 -3.82
CA ALA A 144 -4.68 23.46 -3.74
C ALA A 144 -5.43 24.38 -4.71
N VAL A 145 -6.12 23.81 -5.71
CA VAL A 145 -6.85 24.55 -6.76
C VAL A 145 -8.36 24.63 -6.48
N GLY A 146 -8.86 23.91 -5.47
CA GLY A 146 -10.29 23.83 -5.14
C GLY A 146 -10.65 24.38 -3.76
N GLY A 147 -9.80 25.23 -3.17
CA GLY A 147 -10.01 25.88 -1.88
C GLY A 147 -10.23 27.37 -2.02
#